data_AF-A0AAV4P530-F1
#
_entry.id   AF-A0AAV4P530-F1
#
_cell.length_a   1.000
_cell.length_b   1.000
_cell.length_c   1.000
_cell.angle_alpha   90.00
_cell.angle_beta   90.00
_cell.angle_gamma   90.00
#
_symmetry.space_group_name_H-M   'P 1'
#
loop_
_entity.id
_entity.type
_entity.pdbx_description
1 polymer ?
#
loop_
_entity_poly.entity_id
_entity_poly.type
_entity_poly.pdbx_seq_one_letter_code
_entity_poly.pdbx_strand_id
1 'polypeptide(L)'
;MLKTLFCSRKDFPFFNLFDSRRITNCYNFNYTLHHTPLPLTVINTTEDAERALDKFTHTISDALDKTSRPHFGQPGKKLPEHIRRNITNRNRIRKAWQNSKDPALKASIKRLTNLIKKQIKIFNSDNWSNFTANLSDNSTSLWRKVAALRSNSSAIPPLTSDAGTTAVSPLDKAD
;
A
#
# COMPACT_ATOMS: atom_id res chain seq x y z
N MET A 1 7.09 12.09 12.79
CA MET A 1 6.22 11.00 12.26
C MET A 1 7.12 9.93 11.64
N LEU A 2 7.41 8.84 12.37
CA LEU A 2 8.24 7.74 11.85
C LEU A 2 7.43 6.95 10.81
N LYS A 3 7.80 7.07 9.53
CA LYS A 3 7.28 6.20 8.47
C LYS A 3 7.73 4.77 8.79
N THR A 4 6.79 3.91 9.19
CA THR A 4 7.05 2.48 9.31
C THR A 4 7.36 1.92 7.92
N LEU A 5 8.61 1.49 7.72
CA LEU A 5 9.04 0.84 6.49
C LEU A 5 8.56 -0.61 6.53
N PHE A 6 7.58 -0.92 5.68
CA PHE A 6 7.05 -2.26 5.51
C PHE A 6 7.84 -3.02 4.45
N CYS A 7 8.11 -4.30 4.71
CA CYS A 7 8.90 -5.12 3.79
C CYS A 7 8.07 -5.46 2.57
N SER A 8 8.56 -5.05 1.39
CA SER A 8 7.99 -5.45 0.11
C SER A 8 8.74 -6.67 -0.41
N ARG A 9 8.06 -7.50 -1.20
CA ARG A 9 8.66 -8.68 -1.86
C ARG A 9 9.86 -8.33 -2.76
N LYS A 10 10.06 -7.04 -3.06
CA LYS A 10 11.20 -6.52 -3.82
C LYS A 10 12.47 -6.31 -2.99
N ASP A 11 12.34 -6.20 -1.67
CA ASP A 11 13.46 -5.85 -0.79
C ASP A 11 14.31 -7.08 -0.43
N PHE A 12 13.76 -8.30 -0.63
CA PHE A 12 14.45 -9.57 -0.39
C PHE A 12 14.13 -10.59 -1.49
N PRO A 13 14.88 -10.59 -2.61
CA PRO A 13 14.55 -11.39 -3.80
C PRO A 13 14.72 -12.92 -3.63
N PHE A 14 15.29 -13.37 -2.50
CA PHE A 14 15.62 -14.78 -2.26
C PHE A 14 14.70 -15.48 -1.26
N PHE A 15 13.80 -14.76 -0.58
CA PHE A 15 12.96 -15.34 0.47
C PHE A 15 11.50 -15.47 0.05
N ASN A 16 11.06 -16.71 -0.15
CA ASN A 16 9.63 -17.08 -0.18
C ASN A 16 8.96 -17.05 1.21
N LEU A 17 9.68 -16.60 2.26
CA LEU A 17 9.19 -16.58 3.64
C LEU A 17 8.10 -15.51 3.92
N PHE A 18 8.02 -14.47 3.10
CA PHE A 18 7.05 -13.39 3.32
C PHE A 18 5.69 -13.77 2.73
N ASP A 19 4.81 -14.30 3.60
CA ASP A 19 3.40 -14.54 3.29
C ASP A 19 2.68 -13.21 3.05
N SER A 20 2.03 -13.08 1.89
CA SER A 20 1.14 -11.96 1.53
C SER A 20 0.01 -11.66 2.54
N ARG A 21 -0.25 -12.57 3.48
CA ARG A 21 -1.23 -12.43 4.57
C ARG A 21 -0.67 -11.76 5.82
N ARG A 22 0.63 -11.44 5.88
CA ARG A 22 1.26 -10.81 7.04
C ARG A 22 1.97 -9.52 6.64
N ILE A 23 1.93 -8.53 7.52
CA ILE A 23 2.75 -7.32 7.43
C ILE A 23 3.87 -7.44 8.43
N THR A 24 5.11 -7.35 7.97
CA THR A 24 6.31 -7.33 8.81
C THR A 24 6.89 -5.92 8.86
N ASN A 25 7.22 -5.44 10.05
CA ASN A 25 7.99 -4.21 10.24
C ASN A 25 9.48 -4.53 10.01
N CYS A 26 10.07 -4.07 8.89
CA CYS A 26 11.45 -4.41 8.55
C CYS A 26 12.45 -3.88 9.56
N TYR A 27 12.21 -2.68 10.10
CA TYR A 27 13.13 -2.07 11.06
C TYR A 27 13.20 -2.94 12.31
N ASN A 28 12.04 -3.34 12.84
CA ASN A 28 11.99 -4.22 14.01
C ASN A 28 12.52 -5.62 13.71
N PHE A 29 12.23 -6.17 12.53
CA PHE A 29 12.76 -7.47 12.11
C PHE A 29 14.29 -7.46 12.04
N ASN A 30 14.86 -6.46 11.37
CA ASN A 30 16.31 -6.34 11.26
C ASN A 30 16.97 -6.07 12.62
N TYR A 31 16.36 -5.22 13.43
CA TYR A 31 16.79 -4.99 14.81
C TYR A 31 16.78 -6.29 15.63
N THR A 32 15.71 -7.08 15.52
CA THR A 32 15.61 -8.36 16.24
C THR A 32 16.69 -9.34 15.78
N LEU A 33 16.91 -9.47 14.47
CA LEU A 33 17.97 -10.33 13.93
C LEU A 33 19.37 -9.93 14.40
N HIS A 34 19.69 -8.63 14.41
CA HIS A 34 20.99 -8.15 14.87
C HIS A 34 21.23 -8.38 16.36
N HIS A 35 20.17 -8.38 17.17
CA HIS A 35 20.26 -8.59 18.62
C HIS A 35 20.02 -10.03 19.06
N THR A 36 19.57 -10.91 18.16
CA THR A 36 19.54 -12.35 18.39
C THR A 36 20.90 -12.95 18.08
N PRO A 37 21.62 -13.51 19.08
CA PRO A 37 22.88 -14.18 18.81
C PRO A 37 22.63 -15.39 17.90
N LEU A 38 23.23 -15.37 16.72
CA LEU A 38 23.23 -16.53 15.84
C LEU A 38 24.05 -17.65 16.50
N PRO A 39 23.56 -18.89 16.47
CA PRO A 39 24.26 -20.00 17.11
C PRO A 39 25.60 -20.23 16.38
N LEU A 40 26.71 -19.93 17.06
CA LEU A 40 28.04 -20.33 16.63
C LEU A 40 28.18 -21.84 16.88
N THR A 41 27.73 -22.65 15.94
CA THR A 41 27.89 -24.10 15.98
C THR A 41 29.23 -24.46 15.36
N VAL A 42 30.09 -25.15 16.11
CA VAL A 42 31.25 -25.82 15.55
C VAL A 42 30.74 -27.01 14.74
N ILE A 43 30.99 -27.01 13.42
CA ILE A 43 30.50 -28.04 12.51
C ILE A 43 31.59 -29.08 12.34
N ASN A 44 31.47 -30.20 13.07
CA ASN A 44 32.41 -31.33 12.96
C ASN A 44 31.78 -32.53 12.26
N THR A 45 30.46 -32.63 12.26
CA THR A 45 29.68 -33.72 11.69
C THR A 45 28.55 -33.20 10.80
N THR A 46 28.04 -34.07 9.93
CA THR A 46 26.87 -33.80 9.09
C THR A 46 25.63 -33.47 9.91
N GLU A 47 25.45 -34.16 11.04
CA GLU A 47 24.35 -33.95 11.99
C GLU A 47 24.43 -32.59 12.67
N ASP A 48 25.64 -32.10 12.94
CA ASP A 48 25.84 -30.75 13.48
C ASP A 48 25.48 -29.66 12.45
N ALA A 49 25.72 -29.92 11.16
CA ALA A 49 25.35 -29.02 10.08
C ALA A 49 23.82 -28.91 9.93
N GLU A 50 23.11 -30.04 9.96
CA GLU A 50 21.64 -30.06 9.92
C GLU A 50 21.04 -29.35 11.14
N ARG A 51 21.57 -29.61 12.34
CA ARG A 51 21.15 -28.94 13.57
C ARG A 51 21.40 -27.43 13.54
N ALA A 52 22.50 -26.99 12.92
CA ALA A 52 22.79 -25.57 12.73
C ALA A 52 21.78 -24.92 11.78
N LEU A 53 21.44 -25.61 10.68
CA LEU A 53 20.43 -25.18 9.72
C LEU A 53 19.05 -25.07 10.36
N ASP A 54 18.64 -26.06 11.16
CA ASP A 54 17.37 -26.04 11.88
C ASP A 54 17.29 -24.88 12.88
N LYS A 55 18.36 -24.65 13.65
CA LYS A 55 18.40 -23.50 14.57
C LYS A 55 18.35 -22.17 13.85
N PHE A 56 19.04 -22.05 12.71
CA PHE A 56 19.04 -20.85 11.88
C PHE A 56 17.67 -20.57 11.27
N THR A 57 17.03 -21.60 10.72
CA THR A 57 15.68 -21.47 10.16
C THR A 57 14.65 -21.16 11.24
N HIS A 58 14.80 -21.73 12.44
CA HIS A 58 13.95 -21.45 13.58
C HIS A 58 14.11 -20.01 14.10
N THR A 59 15.34 -19.49 14.25
CA THR A 59 15.55 -18.10 14.70
C THR A 59 14.99 -17.08 13.71
N ILE A 60 15.15 -17.30 12.42
CA ILE A 60 14.55 -16.43 11.39
C ILE A 60 13.02 -16.49 11.46
N SER A 61 12.45 -17.69 11.58
CA SER A 61 10.99 -17.87 11.64
C SER A 61 10.40 -17.23 12.90
N ASP A 62 11.05 -17.38 14.05
CA ASP A 62 10.65 -16.79 15.32
C ASP A 62 10.76 -15.24 15.29
N ALA A 63 11.84 -14.69 14.73
CA ALA A 63 11.98 -13.25 14.52
C ALA A 63 10.89 -12.71 13.59
N LEU A 64 10.53 -13.47 12.55
CA LEU A 64 9.45 -13.12 11.64
C LEU A 64 8.09 -13.13 12.35
N ASP A 65 7.79 -14.16 13.15
CA ASP A 65 6.54 -14.27 13.89
C ASP A 65 6.38 -13.15 14.92
N LYS A 66 7.44 -12.79 15.65
CA LYS A 66 7.44 -11.71 16.65
C LYS A 66 7.20 -10.32 16.04
N THR A 67 7.68 -10.10 14.82
CA THR A 67 7.67 -8.78 14.18
C THR A 67 6.60 -8.63 13.10
N SER A 68 5.90 -9.72 12.80
CA SER A 68 4.81 -9.76 11.84
C SER A 68 3.45 -9.71 12.52
N ARG A 69 2.48 -9.16 11.81
CA ARG A 69 1.07 -9.18 12.22
C ARG A 69 0.18 -9.59 11.06
N PRO A 70 -0.96 -10.24 11.31
CA PRO A 70 -1.91 -10.56 10.25
C PRO A 70 -2.37 -9.28 9.55
N HIS A 71 -2.27 -9.28 8.22
CA HIS A 71 -2.81 -8.23 7.37
C HIS A 71 -4.29 -8.52 7.13
N PHE A 72 -5.16 -7.97 7.98
CA PHE A 72 -6.59 -7.89 7.64
C PHE A 72 -6.76 -6.76 6.63
N GLY A 73 -6.69 -7.10 5.34
CA GLY A 73 -7.09 -6.15 4.31
C GLY A 73 -8.54 -5.78 4.56
N GLN A 74 -8.79 -4.49 4.84
CA GLN A 74 -10.15 -3.96 4.81
C GLN A 74 -10.77 -4.44 3.49
N PRO A 75 -11.96 -5.08 3.50
CA PRO A 75 -12.63 -5.44 2.27
C PRO A 75 -13.00 -4.13 1.57
N GLY A 76 -12.09 -3.65 0.71
CA GLY A 76 -12.33 -2.46 -0.10
C GLY A 76 -13.62 -2.66 -0.87
N LYS A 77 -14.38 -1.59 -1.06
CA LYS A 77 -15.60 -1.62 -1.88
C LYS A 77 -15.25 -2.28 -3.22
N LYS A 78 -15.74 -3.51 -3.41
CA LYS A 78 -15.39 -4.29 -4.60
C LYS A 78 -16.03 -3.57 -5.79
N LEU A 79 -15.19 -3.15 -6.73
CA LEU A 79 -15.67 -2.62 -8.01
C LEU A 79 -16.59 -3.67 -8.67
N PRO A 80 -17.59 -3.25 -9.45
CA PRO A 80 -18.39 -4.17 -10.24
C PRO A 80 -17.54 -5.11 -11.09
N GLU A 81 -18.00 -6.35 -11.27
CA GLU A 81 -17.23 -7.40 -11.95
C GLU A 81 -16.81 -7.00 -13.37
N HIS A 82 -17.66 -6.27 -14.10
CA HIS A 82 -17.33 -5.78 -15.44
C HIS A 82 -16.11 -4.84 -15.45
N ILE A 83 -15.97 -3.94 -14.47
CA ILE A 83 -14.82 -3.03 -14.36
C ILE A 83 -13.57 -3.83 -13.98
N ARG A 84 -13.69 -4.79 -13.06
CA ARG A 84 -12.60 -5.70 -12.68
C ARG A 84 -12.08 -6.48 -13.89
N ARG A 85 -12.96 -7.08 -14.69
CA ARG A 85 -12.58 -7.78 -15.92
C ARG A 85 -11.80 -6.88 -16.88
N ASN A 86 -12.23 -5.62 -17.05
CA ASN A 86 -11.51 -4.65 -17.87
C ASN A 86 -10.13 -4.28 -17.31
N ILE A 87 -10.01 -4.13 -16.00
CA ILE A 87 -8.72 -3.91 -15.32
C ILE A 87 -7.78 -5.09 -15.54
N THR A 88 -8.27 -6.32 -15.34
CA THR A 88 -7.49 -7.55 -15.56
C THR A 88 -7.02 -7.64 -17.01
N ASN A 89 -7.90 -7.38 -17.98
CA ASN A 89 -7.54 -7.39 -19.40
C ASN A 89 -6.46 -6.35 -19.73
N ARG A 90 -6.64 -5.10 -19.26
CA ARG A 90 -5.64 -4.03 -19.43
C ARG A 90 -4.29 -4.44 -18.84
N ASN A 91 -4.28 -5.05 -17.66
CA ASN A 91 -3.04 -5.51 -17.01
C ASN A 91 -2.36 -6.63 -17.81
N ARG A 92 -3.12 -7.56 -18.38
CA ARG A 92 -2.61 -8.60 -19.28
C ARG A 92 -1.93 -8.00 -20.51
N ILE A 93 -2.59 -7.05 -21.18
CA ILE A 93 -2.03 -6.35 -22.35
C ILE A 93 -0.80 -5.52 -21.96
N ARG A 94 -0.81 -4.88 -20.77
CA ARG A 94 0.37 -4.17 -20.25
C ARG A 94 1.57 -5.09 -20.07
N LYS A 95 1.37 -6.31 -19.56
CA LYS A 95 2.45 -7.31 -19.44
C LYS A 95 2.99 -7.69 -20.83
N ALA A 96 2.11 -7.93 -21.79
CA ALA A 96 2.51 -8.22 -23.17
C ALA A 96 3.28 -7.06 -23.82
N TRP A 97 2.85 -5.81 -23.61
CA TRP A 97 3.55 -4.61 -24.08
C TRP A 97 4.91 -4.43 -23.41
N GLN A 98 5.04 -4.73 -22.11
CA GLN A 98 6.33 -4.62 -21.43
C GLN A 98 7.39 -5.53 -22.04
N ASN A 99 6.99 -6.71 -22.51
CA ASN A 99 7.88 -7.69 -23.13
C ASN A 99 8.15 -7.39 -24.61
N SER A 100 7.12 -7.09 -25.39
CA SER A 100 7.23 -6.92 -26.85
C SER A 100 7.52 -5.48 -27.32
N LYS A 101 7.18 -4.48 -26.49
CA LYS A 101 7.20 -3.04 -26.81
C LYS A 101 6.33 -2.63 -28.01
N ASP A 102 5.42 -3.49 -28.47
CA ASP A 102 4.56 -3.21 -29.62
C ASP A 102 3.65 -1.97 -29.42
N PRO A 103 3.72 -0.96 -30.31
CA PRO A 103 2.85 0.21 -30.28
C PRO A 103 1.34 -0.09 -30.32
N ALA A 104 0.91 -1.15 -31.00
CA ALA A 104 -0.50 -1.53 -31.08
C ALA A 104 -1.05 -1.92 -29.70
N LEU A 105 -0.25 -2.65 -28.90
CA LEU A 105 -0.59 -2.97 -27.51
C LEU A 105 -0.65 -1.71 -26.65
N LYS A 106 0.26 -0.74 -26.85
CA LYS A 106 0.22 0.56 -26.15
C LYS A 106 -1.08 1.32 -26.43
N ALA A 107 -1.54 1.32 -27.68
CA ALA A 107 -2.81 1.93 -28.06
C ALA A 107 -4.00 1.23 -27.38
N SER A 108 -4.02 -0.10 -27.36
CA SER A 108 -5.03 -0.91 -26.66
C SER A 108 -5.07 -0.62 -25.15
N ILE A 109 -3.92 -0.47 -24.49
CA ILE A 109 -3.85 -0.07 -23.07
C ILE A 109 -4.49 1.31 -22.86
N LYS A 110 -4.20 2.29 -23.73
CA LYS A 110 -4.79 3.64 -23.64
C LYS A 110 -6.30 3.60 -23.80
N ARG A 111 -6.82 2.85 -24.79
CA ARG A 111 -8.26 2.64 -25.02
C ARG A 111 -8.94 2.04 -23.79
N LEU A 112 -8.42 0.93 -23.26
CA LEU A 112 -8.96 0.28 -22.06
C LEU A 112 -8.87 1.17 -20.82
N THR A 113 -7.79 1.94 -20.68
CA THR A 113 -7.64 2.88 -19.56
C THR A 113 -8.74 3.94 -19.59
N ASN A 114 -9.03 4.52 -20.75
CA ASN A 114 -10.09 5.51 -20.91
C ASN A 114 -11.48 4.90 -20.66
N LEU A 115 -11.71 3.67 -21.15
CA LEU A 115 -12.95 2.94 -20.91
C LEU A 115 -13.16 2.69 -19.40
N ILE A 116 -12.14 2.21 -18.69
CA ILE A 116 -12.19 1.98 -17.24
C ILE A 116 -12.48 3.30 -16.50
N LYS A 117 -11.80 4.40 -16.88
CA LYS A 117 -12.05 5.72 -16.30
C LYS A 117 -13.52 6.14 -16.47
N LYS A 118 -14.09 5.95 -17.67
CA LYS A 118 -15.50 6.25 -17.95
C LYS A 118 -16.43 5.40 -17.09
N GLN A 119 -16.20 4.10 -17.01
CA GLN A 119 -17.02 3.18 -16.21
C GLN A 119 -16.96 3.52 -14.71
N ILE A 120 -15.78 3.83 -14.18
CA ILE A 120 -15.63 4.24 -12.77
C ILE A 120 -16.34 5.56 -12.51
N LYS A 121 -16.27 6.53 -13.44
CA LYS A 121 -16.98 7.81 -13.32
C LYS A 121 -18.49 7.58 -13.22
N ILE A 122 -19.04 6.75 -14.11
CA ILE A 122 -20.47 6.39 -14.10
C ILE A 122 -20.84 5.71 -12.78
N PHE A 123 -20.13 4.64 -12.41
CA PHE A 123 -20.37 3.90 -11.17
C PHE A 123 -20.33 4.78 -9.91
N ASN A 124 -19.37 5.71 -9.85
CA ASN A 124 -19.28 6.66 -8.73
C ASN A 124 -20.45 7.65 -8.75
N SER A 125 -20.86 8.12 -9.93
CA SER A 125 -22.03 8.99 -10.09
C SER A 125 -23.31 8.29 -9.62
N ASP A 126 -23.52 7.04 -10.01
CA ASP A 126 -24.68 6.25 -9.61
C ASP A 126 -24.68 6.01 -8.10
N ASN A 127 -23.52 5.69 -7.52
CA ASN A 127 -23.38 5.55 -6.06
C ASN A 127 -23.69 6.86 -5.32
N TRP A 128 -23.29 8.00 -5.87
CA TRP A 128 -23.61 9.31 -5.30
C TRP A 128 -25.10 9.61 -5.42
N SER A 129 -25.72 9.37 -6.58
CA SER A 129 -27.15 9.55 -6.80
C SER A 129 -27.99 8.67 -5.87
N ASN A 130 -27.65 7.39 -5.75
CA ASN A 130 -28.27 6.46 -4.82
C ASN A 130 -28.06 6.90 -3.37
N PHE A 131 -26.87 7.38 -3.03
CA PHE A 131 -26.62 7.89 -1.69
C PHE A 131 -27.48 9.11 -1.38
N THR A 132 -27.58 10.07 -2.31
CA THR A 132 -28.39 11.29 -2.10
C THR A 132 -29.89 11.00 -2.05
N ALA A 133 -30.38 10.03 -2.82
CA ALA A 133 -31.77 9.61 -2.80
C ALA A 133 -32.18 8.92 -1.49
N ASN A 134 -31.24 8.21 -0.85
CA ASN A 134 -31.45 7.51 0.42
C ASN A 134 -31.16 8.38 1.66
N LEU A 135 -30.94 9.68 1.50
CA LEU A 135 -30.77 10.59 2.63
C LEU A 135 -32.13 10.87 3.27
N SER A 136 -32.33 10.43 4.50
CA SER A 136 -33.45 10.90 5.34
C SER A 136 -33.01 12.12 6.17
N ASP A 137 -33.92 13.09 6.34
CA ASP A 137 -33.65 14.39 6.99
C ASP A 137 -33.06 14.31 8.40
N ASN A 138 -33.31 13.23 9.17
CA ASN A 138 -32.83 13.07 10.54
C ASN A 138 -31.65 12.09 10.70
N SER A 139 -30.91 11.78 9.62
CA SER A 139 -29.88 10.74 9.70
C SER A 139 -28.51 11.24 10.20
N THR A 140 -27.98 10.63 11.26
CA THR A 140 -26.59 10.82 11.72
C THR A 140 -25.56 10.49 10.64
N SER A 141 -25.93 9.67 9.65
CA SER A 141 -25.11 9.35 8.48
C SER A 141 -24.82 10.54 7.57
N LEU A 142 -25.76 11.48 7.43
CA LEU A 142 -25.55 12.71 6.65
C LEU A 142 -24.43 13.54 7.28
N TRP A 143 -24.51 13.80 8.58
CA TRP A 143 -23.50 14.56 9.32
C TRP A 143 -22.11 13.95 9.23
N ARG A 144 -21.98 12.62 9.37
CA ARG A 144 -20.68 11.94 9.22
C ARG A 144 -20.08 12.15 7.82
N LYS A 145 -20.90 12.12 6.77
CA LYS A 145 -20.44 12.34 5.39
C LYS A 145 -20.05 13.80 5.13
N VAL A 146 -20.88 14.75 5.58
CA VAL A 146 -20.59 16.18 5.45
C VAL A 146 -19.31 16.55 6.21
N ALA A 147 -19.15 16.03 7.43
CA ALA A 147 -17.93 16.21 8.22
C ALA A 147 -16.69 15.64 7.49
N ALA A 148 -16.81 14.43 6.90
CA ALA A 148 -15.74 13.83 6.12
C ALA A 148 -15.39 14.62 4.84
N LEU A 149 -16.38 15.23 4.19
CA LEU A 149 -16.13 16.12 3.04
C LEU A 149 -15.39 17.39 3.48
N ARG A 150 -15.77 17.96 4.62
CA ARG A 150 -15.13 19.18 5.18
C ARG A 150 -13.70 18.92 5.65
N SER A 151 -13.41 17.75 6.19
CA SER A 151 -12.06 17.40 6.69
C SER A 151 -11.03 17.16 5.59
N ASN A 152 -11.44 16.98 4.34
CA ASN A 152 -10.54 16.71 3.21
C ASN A 152 -9.95 17.98 2.57
N SER A 153 -10.05 19.13 3.24
CA SER A 153 -9.33 20.33 2.82
C SER A 153 -7.83 20.07 2.95
N SER A 154 -7.11 20.05 1.84
CA SER A 154 -5.65 20.12 1.88
C SER A 154 -5.30 21.44 2.55
N ALA A 155 -4.66 21.39 3.72
CA ALA A 155 -4.16 22.59 4.38
C ALA A 155 -3.23 23.31 3.40
N ILE A 156 -3.60 24.51 2.98
CA ILE A 156 -2.73 25.38 2.19
C ILE A 156 -1.51 25.63 3.09
N PRO A 157 -0.29 25.25 2.64
CA PRO A 157 0.89 25.51 3.44
C PRO A 157 0.98 27.02 3.66
N PRO A 158 1.32 27.47 4.89
CA PRO A 158 1.42 28.90 5.15
C PRO A 158 2.56 29.50 4.31
N LEU A 159 2.41 30.78 3.95
CA LEU A 159 3.44 31.50 3.21
C LEU A 159 4.72 31.55 4.06
N THR A 160 5.86 31.25 3.43
CA THR A 160 7.18 31.27 4.05
C THR A 160 8.01 32.35 3.38
N SER A 161 8.70 33.17 4.17
CA SER A 161 9.72 34.08 3.65
C SER A 161 10.98 33.31 3.24
N ASP A 162 11.91 33.96 2.53
CA ASP A 162 13.20 33.40 2.12
C ASP A 162 14.04 32.89 3.30
N ALA A 163 13.80 33.41 4.51
CA ALA A 163 14.45 32.98 5.75
C ALA A 163 13.82 31.71 6.37
N GLY A 164 12.78 31.14 5.75
CA GLY A 164 12.07 29.96 6.25
C GLY A 164 11.10 30.25 7.40
N THR A 165 10.84 31.52 7.70
CA THR A 165 9.88 31.93 8.73
C THR A 165 8.48 32.06 8.13
N THR A 166 7.47 31.66 8.89
CA THR A 166 6.06 31.76 8.47
C THR A 166 5.62 33.22 8.44
N ALA A 167 5.11 33.71 7.31
CA ALA A 167 4.63 35.08 7.15
C ALA A 167 3.27 35.26 7.86
N VAL A 168 3.30 35.85 9.06
CA VAL A 168 2.12 36.06 9.90
C VAL A 168 1.58 37.49 9.73
N SER A 169 2.47 38.49 9.64
CA SER A 169 2.11 39.91 9.52
C SER A 169 1.63 40.27 8.11
N PRO A 170 0.77 41.30 7.93
CA PRO A 170 0.43 41.82 6.60
C PRO A 170 1.64 42.34 5.81
N LEU A 171 2.68 42.87 6.50
CA LEU A 171 3.92 43.31 5.86
C LEU A 171 4.69 42.12 5.27
N ASP A 172 4.87 41.06 6.06
CA ASP A 172 5.57 39.83 5.65
C ASP A 172 4.92 39.10 4.45
N LYS A 173 3.66 39.46 4.11
CA LYS A 173 2.90 38.88 2.99
C LYS A 173 2.94 39.76 1.73
N ALA A 174 3.42 40.99 1.85
CA ALA A 174 3.48 41.96 0.75
C ALA A 174 4.82 41.93 -0.01
N ASP A 175 5.87 41.43 0.65
CA ASP A 175 7.18 41.13 0.07
C ASP A 175 7.16 39.76 -0.65
#